data_AF-A0A0U5AWX9-F1
#
_entry.id   AF-A0A0U5AWX9-F1
#
_cell.length_a   1.000
_cell.length_b   1.000
_cell.length_c   1.000
_cell.angle_alpha   90.00
_cell.angle_beta   90.00
_cell.angle_gamma   90.00
#
_symmetry.space_group_name_H-M   'P 1'
#
loop_
_entity.id
_entity.type
_entity.pdbx_description
1 polymer ?
#
loop_
_entity_poly.entity_id
_entity_poly.type
_entity_poly.pdbx_seq_one_letter_code
_entity_poly.pdbx_strand_id
1 'polypeptide(L)'
;MSRQEIENHLATWDVRKEVVERIKRSGLPIPLKPTEPEAMSTEWNEMNQQHGGLSNIPFDELGNFLGKWDALTAYARYVEAVADLEQTAIKERKDHVKSQLYVLSEGTREIRYASCQSDPLYVGLQHKFEIAEATYTAMRALREGYEGKVNVISREITRRGNELQGTRLSSNRGGGA
;
A
#
# COMPACT_ATOMS: atom_id res chain seq x y z
N MET A 1 -34.62 10.38 10.91
CA MET A 1 -33.69 9.43 11.52
C MET A 1 -33.27 10.02 12.86
N SER A 2 -33.44 9.32 13.98
CA SER A 2 -32.99 9.78 15.30
C SER A 2 -31.49 9.54 15.49
N ARG A 3 -30.87 10.19 16.49
CA ARG A 3 -29.44 9.98 16.83
C ARG A 3 -29.14 8.49 17.11
N GLN A 4 -30.03 7.82 17.83
CA GLN A 4 -29.91 6.40 18.15
C GLN A 4 -29.93 5.52 16.88
N GLU A 5 -30.75 5.89 15.89
CA GLU A 5 -30.82 5.17 14.61
C GLU A 5 -29.55 5.34 13.78
N ILE A 6 -28.92 6.54 13.81
CA ILE A 6 -27.63 6.79 13.15
C ILE A 6 -26.56 5.88 13.76
N GLU A 7 -26.45 5.86 15.08
CA GLU A 7 -25.45 5.05 15.79
C GLU A 7 -25.65 3.55 15.56
N ASN A 8 -26.90 3.07 15.57
CA ASN A 8 -27.22 1.67 15.26
C ASN A 8 -26.86 1.32 13.81
N HIS A 9 -27.13 2.19 12.85
CA HIS A 9 -26.80 1.96 11.45
C HIS A 9 -25.28 1.89 11.22
N LEU A 10 -24.51 2.77 11.88
CA LEU A 10 -23.05 2.75 11.84
C LEU A 10 -22.44 1.45 12.38
N ALA A 11 -23.05 0.85 13.41
CA ALA A 11 -22.58 -0.41 14.00
C ALA A 11 -22.70 -1.59 13.03
N THR A 12 -23.68 -1.55 12.12
CA THR A 12 -23.91 -2.61 11.11
C THR A 12 -23.12 -2.40 9.82
N TRP A 13 -22.56 -1.22 9.61
CA TRP A 13 -21.83 -0.89 8.39
C TRP A 13 -20.40 -1.45 8.49
N ASP A 14 -20.10 -2.55 7.78
CA ASP A 14 -18.75 -3.13 7.73
C ASP A 14 -18.37 -3.57 6.31
N VAL A 15 -18.08 -2.58 5.46
CA VAL A 15 -17.65 -2.77 4.06
C VAL A 15 -16.37 -3.60 3.96
N ARG A 16 -15.43 -3.41 4.90
CA ARG A 16 -14.13 -4.11 4.89
C ARG A 16 -14.34 -5.61 4.96
N LYS A 17 -15.16 -6.08 5.91
CA LYS A 17 -15.46 -7.51 6.05
C LYS A 17 -16.10 -8.08 4.78
N GLU A 18 -17.05 -7.37 4.19
CA GLU A 18 -17.70 -7.82 2.97
C GLU A 18 -16.73 -7.93 1.78
N VAL A 19 -15.86 -6.93 1.59
CA VAL A 19 -14.86 -6.94 0.50
C VAL A 19 -13.85 -8.06 0.70
N VAL A 20 -13.33 -8.26 1.91
CA VAL A 20 -12.39 -9.36 2.21
C VAL A 20 -13.02 -10.72 1.94
N GLU A 21 -14.29 -10.92 2.30
CA GLU A 21 -15.00 -12.16 2.00
C GLU A 21 -15.21 -12.36 0.49
N ARG A 22 -15.50 -11.30 -0.26
CA ARG A 22 -15.57 -11.37 -1.74
C ARG A 22 -14.23 -11.72 -2.37
N ILE A 23 -13.12 -11.16 -1.86
CA ILE A 23 -11.77 -11.51 -2.31
C ILE A 23 -11.48 -12.98 -2.03
N LYS A 24 -11.79 -13.51 -0.83
CA LYS A 24 -11.62 -14.93 -0.53
C LYS A 24 -12.40 -15.83 -1.49
N ARG A 25 -13.64 -15.45 -1.84
CA ARG A 25 -14.48 -16.19 -2.80
C ARG A 25 -13.96 -16.17 -4.23
N SER A 26 -13.14 -15.18 -4.59
CA SER A 26 -12.53 -15.10 -5.93
C SER A 26 -11.50 -16.19 -6.20
N GLY A 27 -11.04 -16.89 -5.15
CA GLY A 27 -10.00 -17.92 -5.27
C GLY A 27 -8.60 -17.35 -5.51
N LEU A 28 -8.43 -16.03 -5.51
CA LEU A 28 -7.12 -15.39 -5.63
C LEU A 28 -6.35 -15.52 -4.30
N PRO A 29 -5.08 -15.92 -4.35
CA PRO A 29 -4.25 -15.99 -3.15
C PRO A 29 -4.00 -14.59 -2.61
N ILE A 30 -4.23 -14.41 -1.31
CA ILE A 30 -3.83 -13.19 -0.60
C ILE A 30 -2.31 -13.29 -0.36
N PRO A 31 -1.52 -12.28 -0.76
CA PRO A 31 -0.09 -12.27 -0.49
C PRO A 31 0.18 -12.44 1.01
N LEU A 32 1.11 -13.32 1.34
CA LEU A 32 1.50 -13.53 2.73
C LEU A 32 2.45 -12.42 3.18
N LYS A 33 2.37 -12.06 4.46
CA LYS A 33 3.37 -11.20 5.08
C LYS A 33 4.74 -11.89 4.97
N PRO A 34 5.76 -11.24 4.39
CA PRO A 34 7.10 -11.81 4.35
C PRO A 34 7.66 -12.05 5.76
N THR A 35 8.47 -13.10 5.91
CA THR A 35 9.20 -13.37 7.15
C THR A 35 10.28 -12.29 7.33
N GLU A 36 10.32 -11.65 8.50
CA GLU A 36 11.36 -10.67 8.90
C GLU A 36 11.63 -9.52 7.88
N PRO A 37 10.61 -8.71 7.53
CA PRO A 37 10.78 -7.63 6.54
C PRO A 37 11.76 -6.53 6.97
N GLU A 38 11.97 -6.36 8.27
CA GLU A 38 12.90 -5.38 8.85
C GLU A 38 14.36 -5.75 8.59
N ALA A 39 14.68 -7.06 8.67
CA ALA A 39 16.03 -7.56 8.38
C ALA A 39 16.39 -7.38 6.90
N MET A 40 15.40 -7.50 6.00
CA MET A 40 15.64 -7.45 4.55
C MET A 40 16.25 -6.12 4.07
N SER A 41 15.87 -4.98 4.67
CA SER A 41 16.49 -3.70 4.32
C SER A 41 17.93 -3.62 4.80
N THR A 42 18.24 -4.19 5.96
CA THR A 42 19.59 -4.26 6.51
C THR A 42 20.46 -5.20 5.68
N GLU A 43 19.98 -6.42 5.41
CA GLU A 43 20.68 -7.40 4.55
C GLU A 43 20.98 -6.81 3.16
N TRP A 44 20.03 -6.08 2.57
CA TRP A 44 20.22 -5.41 1.29
C TRP A 44 21.37 -4.39 1.33
N ASN A 45 21.42 -3.57 2.38
CA ASN A 45 22.46 -2.55 2.54
C ASN A 45 23.84 -3.18 2.79
N GLU A 46 23.89 -4.22 3.63
CA GLU A 46 25.10 -4.98 3.92
C GLU A 46 25.67 -5.64 2.66
N MET A 47 24.83 -6.33 1.88
CA MET A 47 25.23 -6.93 0.61
C MET A 47 25.78 -5.88 -0.37
N ASN A 48 25.07 -4.76 -0.51
CA ASN A 48 25.53 -3.67 -1.37
C ASN A 48 26.88 -3.10 -0.93
N GLN A 49 27.12 -3.02 0.39
CA GLN A 49 28.40 -2.57 0.94
C GLN A 49 29.52 -3.61 0.75
N GLN A 50 29.24 -4.89 1.00
CA GLN A 50 30.20 -5.99 0.88
C GLN A 50 30.75 -6.14 -0.54
N HIS A 51 29.87 -5.97 -1.54
CA HIS A 51 30.27 -6.04 -2.95
C HIS A 51 30.76 -4.68 -3.50
N GLY A 52 30.74 -3.61 -2.71
CA GLY A 52 31.17 -2.28 -3.17
C GLY A 52 30.23 -1.68 -4.23
N GLY A 53 28.96 -2.04 -4.20
CA GLY A 53 27.92 -1.51 -5.08
C GLY A 53 27.14 -2.57 -5.84
N LEU A 54 25.93 -2.16 -6.27
CA LEU A 54 24.95 -3.00 -6.97
C LEU A 54 25.55 -3.73 -8.17
N SER A 55 26.43 -3.08 -8.92
CA SER A 55 27.04 -3.61 -10.15
C SER A 55 27.97 -4.80 -9.93
N ASN A 56 28.37 -5.06 -8.70
CA ASN A 56 29.33 -6.11 -8.35
C ASN A 56 28.69 -7.31 -7.63
N ILE A 57 27.42 -7.19 -7.23
CA ILE A 57 26.69 -8.27 -6.54
C ILE A 57 26.46 -9.43 -7.53
N PRO A 58 26.69 -10.70 -7.17
CA PRO A 58 26.43 -11.86 -8.02
C PRO A 58 25.00 -11.91 -8.57
N PHE A 59 24.84 -12.49 -9.77
CA PHE A 59 23.56 -12.47 -10.49
C PHE A 59 22.47 -13.30 -9.79
N ASP A 60 22.86 -14.43 -9.22
CA ASP A 60 22.01 -15.30 -8.40
C ASP A 60 21.57 -14.64 -7.10
N GLU A 61 22.47 -13.93 -6.42
CA GLU A 61 22.15 -13.14 -5.22
C GLU A 61 21.17 -12.01 -5.53
N LEU A 62 21.39 -11.28 -6.63
CA LEU A 62 20.45 -10.26 -7.12
C LEU A 62 19.07 -10.85 -7.45
N GLY A 63 19.03 -12.01 -8.11
CA GLY A 63 17.78 -12.71 -8.43
C GLY A 63 17.00 -13.13 -7.18
N ASN A 64 17.69 -13.65 -6.17
CA ASN A 64 17.09 -14.02 -4.89
C ASN A 64 16.51 -12.79 -4.17
N PHE A 65 17.26 -11.69 -4.12
CA PHE A 65 16.77 -10.45 -3.51
C PHE A 65 15.62 -9.81 -4.29
N LEU A 66 15.63 -9.89 -5.62
CA LEU A 66 14.51 -9.46 -6.45
C LEU A 66 13.22 -10.19 -6.02
N GLY A 67 13.28 -11.51 -5.89
CA GLY A 67 12.13 -12.31 -5.45
C GLY A 67 11.62 -11.94 -4.06
N LYS A 68 12.52 -11.65 -3.10
CA LYS A 68 12.14 -11.17 -1.76
C LYS A 68 11.44 -9.81 -1.82
N TRP A 69 12.00 -8.85 -2.57
CA TRP A 69 11.42 -7.51 -2.74
C TRP A 69 10.09 -7.54 -3.51
N ASP A 70 9.95 -8.42 -4.50
CA ASP A 70 8.69 -8.64 -5.22
C ASP A 70 7.59 -9.17 -4.30
N ALA A 71 7.91 -10.15 -3.45
CA ALA A 71 6.96 -10.68 -2.47
C ALA A 71 6.53 -9.60 -1.45
N LEU A 72 7.48 -8.79 -0.96
CA LEU A 72 7.15 -7.67 -0.07
C LEU A 72 6.31 -6.61 -0.79
N THR A 73 6.62 -6.30 -2.04
CA THR A 73 5.86 -5.34 -2.86
C THR A 73 4.42 -5.82 -3.07
N ALA A 74 4.23 -7.11 -3.37
CA ALA A 74 2.90 -7.71 -3.52
C ALA A 74 2.09 -7.61 -2.21
N TYR A 75 2.72 -7.91 -1.07
CA TYR A 75 2.09 -7.75 0.24
C TYR A 75 1.77 -6.27 0.55
N ALA A 76 2.69 -5.35 0.28
CA ALA A 76 2.48 -3.92 0.49
C ALA A 76 1.33 -3.37 -0.35
N ARG A 77 1.21 -3.78 -1.63
CA ARG A 77 0.06 -3.45 -2.50
C ARG A 77 -1.27 -3.94 -1.91
N TYR A 78 -1.29 -5.15 -1.37
CA TYR A 78 -2.49 -5.67 -0.72
C TYR A 78 -2.86 -4.84 0.53
N VAL A 79 -1.88 -4.53 1.38
CA VAL A 79 -2.10 -3.72 2.59
C VAL A 79 -2.54 -2.30 2.25
N GLU A 80 -1.94 -1.66 1.24
CA GLU A 80 -2.36 -0.35 0.73
C GLU A 80 -3.82 -0.37 0.26
N ALA A 81 -4.22 -1.37 -0.52
CA ALA A 81 -5.59 -1.51 -0.98
C ALA A 81 -6.58 -1.68 0.19
N VAL A 82 -6.20 -2.42 1.23
CA VAL A 82 -7.01 -2.53 2.46
C VAL A 82 -7.12 -1.19 3.18
N ALA A 83 -6.03 -0.41 3.26
CA ALA A 83 -6.03 0.91 3.88
C ALA A 83 -6.90 1.92 3.10
N ASP A 84 -6.85 1.89 1.76
CA ASP A 84 -7.69 2.72 0.89
C ASP A 84 -9.19 2.42 1.08
N LEU A 85 -9.54 1.13 1.14
CA LEU A 85 -10.91 0.69 1.44
C LEU A 85 -11.38 1.18 2.82
N GLU A 86 -10.51 1.12 3.83
CA GLU A 86 -10.82 1.57 5.18
C GLU A 86 -11.03 3.09 5.25
N GLN A 87 -10.12 3.87 4.63
CA GLN A 87 -10.25 5.32 4.52
C GLN A 87 -11.56 5.69 3.80
N THR A 88 -11.86 5.06 2.67
CA THR A 88 -13.07 5.31 1.88
C THR A 88 -14.32 5.01 2.71
N ALA A 89 -14.38 3.86 3.37
CA ALA A 89 -15.53 3.48 4.18
C ALA A 89 -15.76 4.44 5.37
N ILE A 90 -14.68 4.89 6.02
CA ILE A 90 -14.79 5.86 7.13
C ILE A 90 -15.23 7.22 6.59
N LYS A 91 -14.73 7.65 5.44
CA LYS A 91 -15.15 8.89 4.77
C LYS A 91 -16.65 8.88 4.48
N GLU A 92 -17.16 7.81 3.89
CA GLU A 92 -18.59 7.67 3.59
C GLU A 92 -19.45 7.73 4.85
N ARG A 93 -19.05 7.02 5.92
CA ARG A 93 -19.74 7.08 7.22
C ARG A 93 -19.74 8.49 7.79
N LYS A 94 -18.59 9.15 7.77
CA LYS A 94 -18.41 10.52 8.26
C LYS A 94 -19.30 11.51 7.51
N ASP A 95 -19.31 11.44 6.19
CA ASP A 95 -20.10 12.33 5.34
C ASP A 95 -21.60 12.07 5.52
N HIS A 96 -22.01 10.80 5.62
CA HIS A 96 -23.38 10.43 5.96
C HIS A 96 -23.83 10.99 7.31
N VAL A 97 -23.03 10.81 8.36
CA VAL A 97 -23.31 11.32 9.71
C VAL A 97 -23.39 12.83 9.71
N LYS A 98 -22.46 13.51 9.04
CA LYS A 98 -22.49 14.97 8.89
C LYS A 98 -23.81 15.44 8.29
N SER A 99 -24.27 14.81 7.22
CA SER A 99 -25.55 15.15 6.59
C SER A 99 -26.75 14.90 7.51
N GLN A 100 -26.77 13.78 8.24
CA GLN A 100 -27.88 13.47 9.17
C GLN A 100 -27.91 14.42 10.36
N LEU A 101 -26.75 14.67 10.99
CA LEU A 101 -26.63 15.66 12.07
C LEU A 101 -27.06 17.04 11.59
N TYR A 102 -26.68 17.42 10.37
CA TYR A 102 -27.08 18.71 9.81
C TYR A 102 -28.59 18.85 9.74
N VAL A 103 -29.28 17.82 9.24
CA VAL A 103 -30.75 17.76 9.18
C VAL A 103 -31.38 17.87 10.58
N LEU A 104 -30.77 17.27 11.60
CA LEU A 104 -31.27 17.28 12.98
C LEU A 104 -30.96 18.58 13.74
N SER A 105 -29.91 19.30 13.38
CA SER A 105 -29.55 20.56 14.02
C SER A 105 -30.57 21.66 13.72
N GLU A 106 -30.92 22.44 14.74
CA GLU A 106 -31.77 23.62 14.62
C GLU A 106 -30.95 24.89 14.39
N GLY A 107 -31.63 25.95 13.92
CA GLY A 107 -31.04 27.28 13.72
C GLY A 107 -30.66 27.59 12.27
N THR A 108 -29.90 28.67 12.09
CA THR A 108 -29.45 29.11 10.76
C THR A 108 -28.43 28.14 10.17
N ARG A 109 -28.13 28.29 8.88
CA ARG A 109 -27.18 27.43 8.16
C ARG A 109 -25.83 27.33 8.88
N GLU A 110 -25.33 28.45 9.40
CA GLU A 110 -24.05 28.58 10.08
C GLU A 110 -24.07 27.88 11.43
N ILE A 111 -25.14 28.07 12.21
CA ILE A 111 -25.32 27.42 13.52
C ILE A 111 -25.41 25.90 13.36
N ARG A 112 -26.19 25.44 12.38
CA ARG A 112 -26.30 24.01 12.06
C ARG A 112 -24.96 23.41 11.64
N TYR A 113 -24.23 24.12 10.80
CA TYR A 113 -22.89 23.68 10.37
C TYR A 113 -21.93 23.59 11.56
N ALA A 114 -21.86 24.64 12.39
CA ALA A 114 -21.02 24.66 13.58
C ALA A 114 -21.39 23.53 14.55
N SER A 115 -22.70 23.35 14.81
CA SER A 115 -23.23 22.27 15.65
C SER A 115 -22.77 20.89 15.18
N CYS A 116 -22.86 20.61 13.88
CA CYS A 116 -22.38 19.35 13.30
C CYS A 116 -20.87 19.16 13.46
N GLN A 117 -20.08 20.21 13.20
CA GLN A 117 -18.62 20.12 13.31
C GLN A 117 -18.17 19.93 14.77
N SER A 118 -18.96 20.39 15.74
CA SER A 118 -18.69 20.20 17.18
C SER A 118 -19.27 18.92 17.77
N ASP A 119 -20.11 18.18 17.04
CA ASP A 119 -20.75 16.98 17.60
C ASP A 119 -19.71 15.88 17.86
N PRO A 120 -19.66 15.29 19.08
CA PRO A 120 -18.69 14.26 19.42
C PRO A 120 -18.65 13.06 18.47
N LEU A 121 -19.79 12.68 17.90
CA LEU A 121 -19.88 11.57 16.94
C LEU A 121 -19.14 11.91 15.65
N TYR A 122 -19.36 13.12 15.11
CA TYR A 122 -18.67 13.58 13.91
C TYR A 122 -17.18 13.79 14.16
N VAL A 123 -16.81 14.40 15.29
CA VAL A 123 -15.40 14.61 15.68
C VAL A 123 -14.66 13.27 15.79
N GLY A 124 -15.27 12.27 16.42
CA GLY A 124 -14.69 10.94 16.53
C GLY A 124 -14.49 10.26 15.17
N LEU A 125 -15.42 10.42 14.23
CA LEU A 125 -15.29 9.90 12.87
C LEU A 125 -14.26 10.67 12.04
N GLN A 126 -14.16 11.99 12.22
CA GLN A 126 -13.16 12.82 11.58
C GLN A 126 -11.74 12.42 12.02
N HIS A 127 -11.51 12.22 13.31
CA HIS A 127 -10.22 11.74 13.81
C HIS A 127 -9.86 10.34 13.27
N LYS A 128 -10.84 9.41 13.23
CA LYS A 128 -10.63 8.09 12.61
C LYS A 128 -10.30 8.19 11.13
N PHE A 129 -10.96 9.09 10.41
CA PHE A 129 -10.69 9.34 8.99
C PHE A 129 -9.26 9.84 8.78
N GLU A 130 -8.81 10.80 9.59
CA GLU A 130 -7.44 11.36 9.51
C GLU A 130 -6.37 10.28 9.75
N ILE A 131 -6.59 9.39 10.73
CA ILE A 131 -5.70 8.24 10.97
C ILE A 131 -5.69 7.30 9.76
N ALA A 132 -6.86 6.97 9.21
CA ALA A 132 -6.96 6.06 8.07
C ALA A 132 -6.29 6.65 6.81
N GLU A 133 -6.50 7.93 6.54
CA GLU A 133 -5.87 8.67 5.43
C GLU A 133 -4.34 8.74 5.59
N ALA A 134 -3.86 9.05 6.80
CA ALA A 134 -2.43 9.05 7.09
C ALA A 134 -1.83 7.64 6.91
N THR A 135 -2.56 6.60 7.34
CA THR A 135 -2.14 5.20 7.19
C THR A 135 -2.04 4.81 5.72
N TYR A 136 -3.06 5.09 4.92
CA TYR A 136 -3.03 4.85 3.47
C TYR A 136 -1.85 5.57 2.80
N THR A 137 -1.66 6.85 3.11
CA THR A 137 -0.55 7.66 2.56
C THR A 137 0.80 7.07 2.92
N ALA A 138 1.00 6.67 4.18
CA ALA A 138 2.24 6.04 4.63
C ALA A 138 2.49 4.69 3.95
N MET A 139 1.45 3.84 3.81
CA MET A 139 1.56 2.54 3.15
C MET A 139 1.91 2.68 1.67
N ARG A 140 1.29 3.65 0.98
CA ARG A 140 1.62 3.98 -0.40
C ARG A 140 3.09 4.40 -0.57
N ALA A 141 3.57 5.30 0.28
CA ALA A 141 4.96 5.76 0.24
C ALA A 141 5.95 4.60 0.47
N LEU A 142 5.66 3.70 1.41
CA LEU A 142 6.46 2.51 1.66
C LEU A 142 6.48 1.56 0.45
N ARG A 143 5.32 1.28 -0.15
CA ARG A 143 5.22 0.46 -1.38
C ARG A 143 6.07 1.07 -2.50
N GLU A 144 5.94 2.36 -2.77
CA GLU A 144 6.71 3.04 -3.82
C GLU A 144 8.23 2.90 -3.58
N GLY A 145 8.67 2.97 -2.33
CA GLY A 145 10.05 2.67 -1.95
C GLY A 145 10.49 1.25 -2.30
N TYR A 146 9.64 0.25 -2.03
CA TYR A 146 9.92 -1.16 -2.35
C TYR A 146 9.95 -1.41 -3.86
N GLU A 147 9.01 -0.83 -4.62
CA GLU A 147 9.02 -0.88 -6.08
C GLU A 147 10.26 -0.23 -6.68
N GLY A 148 10.75 0.85 -6.06
CA GLY A 148 12.02 1.46 -6.43
C GLY A 148 13.18 0.45 -6.37
N LYS A 149 13.23 -0.38 -5.32
CA LYS A 149 14.26 -1.43 -5.17
C LYS A 149 14.12 -2.51 -6.24
N VAL A 150 12.92 -3.04 -6.44
CA VAL A 150 12.60 -4.02 -7.50
C VAL A 150 13.05 -3.51 -8.86
N ASN A 151 12.69 -2.27 -9.20
CA ASN A 151 13.01 -1.65 -10.48
C ASN A 151 14.52 -1.49 -10.69
N VAL A 152 15.26 -1.09 -9.65
CA VAL A 152 16.72 -0.94 -9.71
C VAL A 152 17.39 -2.31 -9.93
N ILE A 153 16.99 -3.33 -9.17
CA ILE A 153 17.55 -4.69 -9.30
C ILE A 153 17.25 -5.28 -10.68
N SER A 154 15.99 -5.19 -11.13
CA SER A 154 15.55 -5.73 -12.43
C SER A 154 16.26 -5.05 -13.60
N ARG A 155 16.46 -3.73 -13.55
CA ARG A 155 17.25 -3.00 -14.56
C ARG A 155 18.70 -3.45 -14.60
N GLU A 156 19.31 -3.67 -13.44
CA GLU A 156 20.70 -4.14 -13.37
C GLU A 156 20.85 -5.55 -13.94
N ILE A 157 19.97 -6.47 -13.57
CA ILE A 157 19.91 -7.83 -14.13
C ILE A 157 19.78 -7.78 -15.66
N THR A 158 18.87 -6.94 -16.16
CA THR A 158 18.63 -6.75 -17.60
C THR A 158 19.86 -6.18 -18.31
N ARG A 159 20.50 -5.15 -17.73
CA ARG A 159 21.73 -4.55 -18.26
C ARG A 159 22.82 -5.60 -18.47
N ARG A 160 23.08 -6.41 -17.45
CA ARG A 160 24.10 -7.48 -17.50
C ARG A 160 23.75 -8.57 -18.51
N GLY A 161 22.47 -8.94 -18.61
CA GLY A 161 21.99 -9.89 -19.61
C GLY A 161 22.31 -9.43 -21.04
N ASN A 162 22.11 -8.15 -21.33
CA ASN A 162 22.42 -7.55 -22.63
C ASN A 162 23.93 -7.48 -22.91
N GLU A 163 24.76 -7.18 -21.91
CA GLU A 163 26.23 -7.15 -22.05
C GLU A 163 26.81 -8.53 -22.39
N LEU A 164 26.31 -9.58 -21.74
CA LEU A 164 26.70 -10.96 -22.03
C LEU A 164 26.32 -11.38 -23.45
N GLN A 165 25.14 -10.98 -23.93
CA GLN A 165 24.71 -11.26 -25.32
C GLN A 165 25.54 -10.46 -26.34
N GLY A 166 25.80 -9.18 -26.08
CA GLY A 166 26.63 -8.32 -26.94
C GLY A 166 28.06 -8.85 -27.07
N THR A 167 28.65 -9.33 -25.98
CA THR A 167 29.99 -9.93 -25.97
C THR A 167 30.05 -11.20 -26.85
N ARG A 168 29.03 -12.08 -26.74
CA ARG A 168 28.92 -13.31 -27.56
C ARG A 168 28.76 -13.01 -29.06
N LEU A 169 28.02 -11.96 -29.41
CA LEU A 169 27.83 -11.54 -30.80
C LEU A 169 29.10 -10.91 -31.40
N SER A 170 29.86 -10.16 -30.59
CA SER A 170 31.15 -9.59 -30.97
C SER A 170 32.21 -10.69 -31.25
N SER A 171 32.32 -11.69 -30.37
CA SER A 171 33.23 -12.82 -30.57
C SER A 171 32.91 -13.66 -31.81
N ASN A 172 31.64 -13.81 -32.18
CA ASN A 172 31.25 -14.57 -33.38
C ASN A 172 31.51 -13.84 -34.71
N ARG A 173 31.73 -12.52 -34.71
CA ARG A 173 32.06 -11.74 -35.92
C ARG A 173 33.56 -11.63 -36.19
N GLY A 174 34.41 -11.94 -35.20
CA GLY A 174 35.87 -11.87 -35.32
C GLY A 174 36.58 -13.14 -35.80
N GLY A 175 35.84 -14.23 -36.06
CA GLY A 175 36.40 -15.54 -36.44
C GLY A 175 36.47 -15.84 -37.94
N GLY A 176 36.18 -14.85 -38.80
CA GLY A 176 36.32 -14.97 -40.26
C GLY A 176 37.55 -14.24 -40.76
N ALA A 177 38.72 -14.86 -40.58
CA ALA A 177 39.96 -14.51 -41.28
C ALA A 177 40.61 -15.80 -41.79
#